data_AF-A0A1G2M1V5-F1
#
_entry.id   AF-A0A1G2M1V5-F1
#
_cell.length_a   1.000
_cell.length_b   1.000
_cell.length_c   1.000
_cell.angle_alpha   90.00
_cell.angle_beta   90.00
_cell.angle_gamma   90.00
#
_symmetry.space_group_name_H-M   'P 1'
#
loop_
_entity.id
_entity.type
_entity.pdbx_description
1 polymer ?
#
loop_
_entity_poly.entity_id
_entity_poly.type
_entity_poly.pdbx_seq_one_letter_code
_entity_poly.pdbx_strand_id
1 'polypeptide(L)'
;MENFDIKQHTTPNKLEHYSFIWSEVRLVIAAIALFLGGYPVIFFVLPISPLYGLLTILLKLAWIISGAASGYLLYRWAIGTKTVFGGKDSRDTTAFFISVVSGINLGITGLLGTNIGMSISSSKLIFILVGILYLLAAVHLFRRWNSSGRKII
;
A
#
# COMPACT_ATOMS: atom_id res chain seq x y z
N MET A 1 27.72 -19.68 -7.22
CA MET A 1 26.27 -19.42 -7.17
C MET A 1 25.87 -19.40 -5.71
N GLU A 2 25.62 -18.22 -5.15
CA GLU A 2 25.04 -18.10 -3.81
C GLU A 2 23.70 -18.85 -3.80
N ASN A 3 23.56 -19.82 -2.90
CA ASN A 3 22.28 -20.48 -2.68
C ASN A 3 21.30 -19.42 -2.16
N PHE A 4 20.33 -19.05 -2.99
CA PHE A 4 19.25 -18.15 -2.64
C PHE A 4 18.35 -18.86 -1.61
N ASP A 5 18.71 -18.78 -0.33
CA ASP A 5 17.95 -19.40 0.75
C ASP A 5 16.69 -18.57 1.03
N ILE A 6 15.61 -18.94 0.33
CA ILE A 6 14.28 -18.33 0.45
C ILE A 6 13.84 -18.20 1.92
N LYS A 7 14.24 -19.14 2.79
CA LYS A 7 13.86 -19.14 4.21
C LYS A 7 14.39 -17.91 4.95
N GLN A 8 15.53 -17.36 4.52
CA GLN A 8 16.08 -16.16 5.13
C GLN A 8 15.24 -14.92 4.83
N HIS A 9 14.50 -14.88 3.73
CA HIS A 9 13.69 -13.73 3.31
C HIS A 9 12.20 -13.85 3.71
N THR A 10 11.74 -15.05 4.04
CA THR A 10 10.34 -15.34 4.41
C THR A 10 10.10 -15.41 5.92
N THR A 11 11.07 -15.03 6.75
CA THR A 11 10.82 -14.93 8.21
C THR A 11 9.70 -13.92 8.50
N PRO A 12 8.81 -14.19 9.47
CA PRO A 12 7.68 -13.31 9.77
C PRO A 12 8.09 -11.85 10.03
N ASN A 13 9.25 -11.69 10.65
CA ASN A 13 9.85 -10.40 10.97
C ASN A 13 10.27 -9.57 9.76
N LYS A 14 10.76 -10.22 8.69
CA LYS A 14 11.16 -9.55 7.45
C LYS A 14 9.95 -9.32 6.54
N LEU A 15 9.04 -10.29 6.46
CA LEU A 15 7.80 -10.14 5.70
C LEU A 15 6.97 -8.95 6.20
N GLU A 16 6.86 -8.78 7.51
CA GLU A 16 6.17 -7.63 8.10
C GLU A 16 6.84 -6.31 7.74
N HIS A 17 8.18 -6.25 7.84
CA HIS A 17 8.95 -5.07 7.45
C HIS A 17 8.77 -4.71 5.97
N TYR A 18 8.95 -5.67 5.07
CA TYR A 18 8.79 -5.41 3.63
C TYR A 18 7.34 -5.08 3.26
N SER A 19 6.36 -5.74 3.88
CA SER A 19 4.95 -5.43 3.66
C SER A 19 4.62 -4.01 4.11
N PHE A 20 5.20 -3.57 5.23
CA PHE A 20 5.05 -2.20 5.69
C PHE A 20 5.68 -1.18 4.74
N ILE A 21 6.98 -1.31 4.44
CA ILE A 21 7.67 -0.38 3.56
C ILE A 21 7.00 -0.32 2.17
N TRP A 22 6.58 -1.48 1.64
CA TRP A 22 5.82 -1.52 0.40
C TRP A 22 4.50 -0.75 0.51
N SER A 23 3.78 -0.90 1.62
CA SER A 23 2.51 -0.19 1.85
C SER A 23 2.71 1.33 1.96
N GLU A 24 3.81 1.78 2.58
CA GLU A 24 4.18 3.20 2.67
C GLU A 24 4.48 3.80 1.30
N VAL A 25 5.38 3.18 0.53
CA VAL A 25 5.72 3.62 -0.83
C VAL A 25 4.46 3.64 -1.71
N ARG A 26 3.63 2.61 -1.60
CA ARG A 26 2.37 2.52 -2.34
C ARG A 26 1.39 3.63 -1.95
N LEU A 27 1.26 4.01 -0.68
CA LEU A 27 0.40 5.13 -0.28
C LEU A 27 0.83 6.43 -0.94
N VAL A 28 2.14 6.70 -0.98
CA VAL A 28 2.69 7.90 -1.63
C VAL A 28 2.40 7.88 -3.13
N ILE A 29 2.69 6.76 -3.82
CA ILE A 29 2.42 6.63 -5.26
C ILE A 29 0.92 6.75 -5.55
N ALA A 30 0.06 6.14 -4.73
CA ALA A 30 -1.39 6.23 -4.88
C ALA A 30 -1.90 7.66 -4.68
N ALA A 31 -1.35 8.41 -3.72
CA ALA A 31 -1.68 9.82 -3.53
C ALA A 31 -1.34 10.66 -4.78
N ILE A 32 -0.15 10.44 -5.36
CA ILE A 32 0.25 11.10 -6.61
C ILE A 32 -0.72 10.73 -7.74
N ALA A 33 -1.07 9.45 -7.90
CA ALA A 33 -2.03 9.02 -8.91
C ALA A 33 -3.39 9.71 -8.73
N LEU A 34 -3.87 9.85 -7.49
CA LEU A 34 -5.13 10.56 -7.19
C LEU A 34 -5.05 12.05 -7.55
N PHE A 35 -3.94 12.73 -7.25
CA PHE A 35 -3.75 14.12 -7.68
C PHE A 35 -3.70 14.29 -9.19
N LEU A 36 -3.23 13.27 -9.91
CA LEU A 36 -3.27 13.19 -11.37
C LEU A 36 -4.64 12.74 -11.93
N GLY A 37 -5.69 12.71 -11.11
CA GLY A 37 -7.04 12.35 -11.55
C GLY A 37 -7.32 10.84 -11.58
N GLY A 38 -6.58 10.06 -10.79
CA GLY A 38 -6.69 8.60 -10.77
C GLY A 38 -5.88 7.89 -11.87
N TYR A 39 -5.08 8.65 -12.63
CA TYR A 39 -4.24 8.10 -13.68
C TYR A 39 -2.96 7.44 -13.11
N PRO A 40 -2.56 6.23 -13.56
CA PRO A 40 -1.35 5.60 -13.05
C PRO A 40 -0.09 6.41 -13.37
N VAL A 41 0.68 6.74 -12.32
CA VAL A 41 1.89 7.60 -12.40
C VAL A 41 2.88 7.13 -13.47
N ILE A 42 3.04 5.81 -13.63
CA ILE A 42 4.03 5.23 -14.55
C ILE A 42 3.80 5.64 -16.00
N PHE A 43 2.55 5.82 -16.43
CA PHE A 43 2.23 6.23 -17.80
C PHE A 43 2.48 7.72 -18.05
N PHE A 44 2.53 8.54 -16.99
CA PHE A 44 2.94 9.94 -17.08
C PHE A 44 4.46 10.07 -17.19
N VAL A 45 5.20 9.27 -16.43
CA VAL A 45 6.67 9.32 -16.40
C VAL A 45 7.30 8.61 -17.60
N LEU A 46 6.70 7.52 -18.08
CA LEU A 46 7.19 6.74 -19.22
C LEU A 46 6.10 6.62 -20.32
N PRO A 47 5.83 7.70 -21.08
CA PRO A 47 4.81 7.71 -22.12
C PRO A 47 5.27 7.02 -23.42
N ILE A 48 5.85 5.82 -23.32
CA ILE A 48 6.39 5.06 -24.46
C ILE A 48 5.35 4.04 -24.93
N SER A 49 4.58 4.38 -25.98
CA SER A 49 3.45 3.56 -26.46
C SER A 49 3.75 2.08 -26.68
N PRO A 50 4.90 1.67 -27.26
CA PRO A 50 5.23 0.25 -27.42
C PRO A 50 5.36 -0.53 -26.11
N LEU A 51 5.64 0.15 -24.98
CA LEU A 51 5.82 -0.47 -23.68
C LEU A 51 4.53 -0.55 -22.86
N TYR A 52 3.42 0.03 -23.33
CA TYR A 52 2.20 0.14 -22.53
C TYR A 52 1.64 -1.22 -22.09
N GLY A 53 1.71 -2.25 -22.94
CA GLY A 53 1.29 -3.60 -22.59
C GLY A 53 2.10 -4.17 -21.41
N LEU A 54 3.44 -4.08 -21.49
CA LEU A 54 4.34 -4.53 -20.43
C LEU A 54 4.13 -3.73 -19.12
N LEU A 55 4.06 -2.41 -19.22
CA LEU A 55 3.83 -1.52 -18.06
C LEU A 55 2.49 -1.83 -17.38
N THR A 56 1.45 -2.13 -18.15
CA THR A 56 0.14 -2.54 -17.61
C THR A 56 0.24 -3.84 -16.81
N ILE A 57 0.95 -4.83 -17.34
CA ILE A 57 1.15 -6.12 -16.65
C ILE A 57 1.92 -5.91 -15.34
N LEU A 58 3.03 -5.17 -15.38
CA LEU A 58 3.84 -4.88 -14.19
C LEU A 58 3.04 -4.09 -13.15
N LEU A 59 2.24 -3.13 -13.58
CA LEU A 59 1.38 -2.35 -12.70
C LEU A 59 0.30 -3.22 -12.03
N LYS A 60 -0.34 -4.12 -12.78
CA LYS A 60 -1.29 -5.09 -12.21
C LYS A 60 -0.63 -6.00 -11.18
N LEU A 61 0.57 -6.50 -11.46
CA LEU A 61 1.33 -7.30 -10.50
C LEU A 61 1.66 -6.50 -9.23
N ALA A 62 2.11 -5.25 -9.37
CA ALA A 62 2.37 -4.36 -8.24
C ALA A 62 1.11 -4.09 -7.39
N TRP A 63 -0.05 -3.95 -8.04
CA TRP A 63 -1.34 -3.83 -7.36
C TRP A 63 -1.73 -5.10 -6.61
N ILE A 64 -1.55 -6.28 -7.21
CA ILE A 64 -1.80 -7.58 -6.55
C ILE A 64 -0.90 -7.73 -5.31
N ILE A 65 0.39 -7.45 -5.46
CA ILE A 65 1.36 -7.49 -4.34
C ILE A 65 0.95 -6.51 -3.24
N SER A 66 0.44 -5.33 -3.59
CA SER A 66 -0.08 -4.36 -2.63
C SER A 66 -1.27 -4.89 -1.83
N GLY A 67 -2.16 -5.63 -2.48
CA GLY A 67 -3.26 -6.34 -1.81
C GLY A 67 -2.76 -7.43 -0.88
N ALA A 68 -1.83 -8.26 -1.35
CA ALA A 68 -1.24 -9.34 -0.55
C ALA A 68 -0.50 -8.81 0.69
N ALA A 69 0.33 -7.77 0.53
CA ALA A 69 1.02 -7.12 1.64
C ALA A 69 0.06 -6.54 2.68
N SER A 70 -1.03 -5.90 2.23
CA SER A 70 -2.05 -5.33 3.11
C SER A 70 -2.86 -6.40 3.82
N GLY A 71 -3.22 -7.47 3.11
CA GLY A 71 -3.88 -8.64 3.69
C GLY A 71 -2.99 -9.33 4.73
N TYR A 72 -1.69 -9.45 4.47
CA TYR A 72 -0.73 -9.99 5.43
C TYR A 72 -0.63 -9.12 6.69
N LEU A 73 -0.49 -7.80 6.54
CA LEU A 73 -0.45 -6.88 7.68
C LEU A 73 -1.75 -6.93 8.50
N LEU A 74 -2.91 -6.94 7.84
CA LEU A 74 -4.21 -7.07 8.50
C LEU A 74 -4.36 -8.41 9.22
N TYR A 75 -3.97 -9.51 8.57
CA TYR A 75 -3.96 -10.84 9.17
C TYR A 75 -3.12 -10.85 10.45
N ARG A 76 -1.88 -10.36 10.36
CA ARG A 76 -0.96 -10.33 11.50
C ARG A 76 -1.47 -9.42 12.63
N TRP A 77 -2.08 -8.28 12.31
CA TRP A 77 -2.76 -7.43 13.29
C TRP A 77 -3.93 -8.15 13.97
N ALA A 78 -4.73 -8.90 13.21
CA ALA A 78 -5.91 -9.61 13.71
C ALA A 78 -5.59 -10.79 14.63
N ILE A 79 -4.53 -11.55 14.32
CA ILE A 79 -4.08 -12.69 15.15
C ILE A 79 -3.17 -12.27 16.32
N GLY A 80 -2.63 -11.05 16.29
CA GLY A 80 -1.82 -10.48 17.35
C GLY A 80 -2.64 -9.80 18.45
N THR A 81 -2.05 -8.83 19.11
CA THR A 81 -2.68 -8.03 20.18
C THR A 81 -3.61 -6.93 19.67
N LYS A 82 -3.84 -6.86 18.35
CA LYS A 82 -4.58 -5.78 17.67
C LYS A 82 -4.04 -4.39 18.00
N THR A 83 -2.73 -4.32 18.20
CA THR A 83 -1.98 -3.10 18.44
C THR A 83 -1.27 -2.68 17.18
N VAL A 84 -1.04 -1.37 17.02
CA VAL A 84 -0.15 -0.81 16.00
C VAL A 84 0.98 -0.12 16.77
N PHE A 85 2.23 -0.44 16.43
CA PHE A 85 3.41 0.03 17.17
C PHE A 85 3.41 -0.32 18.66
N GLY A 86 2.81 -1.46 19.02
CA GLY A 86 2.69 -1.93 20.40
C GLY A 86 1.65 -1.20 21.27
N GLY A 87 0.82 -0.32 20.69
CA GLY A 87 -0.25 0.40 21.39
C GLY A 87 -1.61 0.32 20.69
N LYS A 88 -2.66 0.81 21.35
CA LYS A 88 -4.03 0.93 20.81
C LYS A 88 -4.41 2.38 20.51
N ASP A 89 -3.42 3.19 20.12
CA ASP A 89 -3.67 4.57 19.75
C ASP A 89 -4.62 4.63 18.55
N SER A 90 -5.66 5.45 18.65
CA SER A 90 -6.70 5.53 17.63
C SER A 90 -6.16 6.09 16.32
N ARG A 91 -5.20 7.03 16.36
CA ARG A 91 -4.60 7.61 15.16
C ARG A 91 -3.72 6.60 14.44
N ASP A 92 -2.89 5.86 15.20
CA ASP A 92 -2.08 4.76 14.65
C ASP A 92 -2.97 3.72 13.96
N THR A 93 -4.07 3.34 14.62
CA THR A 93 -5.03 2.36 14.11
C THR A 93 -5.76 2.86 12.86
N THR A 94 -6.23 4.12 12.86
CA THR A 94 -6.89 4.71 11.70
C THR A 94 -5.95 4.82 10.50
N ALA A 95 -4.71 5.30 10.70
CA ALA A 95 -3.73 5.39 9.63
C ALA A 95 -3.38 4.00 9.07
N PHE A 96 -3.25 3.00 9.94
CA PHE A 96 -3.07 1.62 9.55
C PHE A 96 -4.23 1.10 8.68
N PHE A 97 -5.48 1.34 9.06
CA PHE A 97 -6.63 0.92 8.27
C PHE A 97 -6.74 1.65 6.92
N ILE A 98 -6.41 2.94 6.86
CA ILE A 98 -6.31 3.67 5.58
C ILE A 98 -5.32 2.96 4.66
N SER A 99 -4.15 2.58 5.20
CA SER A 99 -3.13 1.85 4.46
C SER A 99 -3.64 0.47 4.01
N VAL A 100 -4.25 -0.30 4.90
CA VAL A 100 -4.73 -1.65 4.59
C VAL A 100 -5.84 -1.62 3.53
N VAL A 101 -6.87 -0.80 3.73
CA VAL A 101 -8.04 -0.73 2.84
C VAL A 101 -7.62 -0.25 1.44
N SER A 102 -6.77 0.76 1.36
CA SER A 102 -6.21 1.25 0.10
C SER A 102 -5.49 0.13 -0.68
N GLY A 103 -4.66 -0.65 0.00
CA GLY A 103 -3.94 -1.75 -0.64
C GLY A 103 -4.81 -2.92 -1.06
N ILE A 104 -5.79 -3.30 -0.25
CA ILE A 104 -6.76 -4.34 -0.61
C ILE A 104 -7.54 -3.91 -1.85
N ASN A 105 -8.01 -2.65 -1.90
CA ASN A 105 -8.70 -2.11 -3.08
C ASN A 105 -7.83 -2.16 -4.33
N LEU A 106 -6.53 -1.85 -4.23
CA LEU A 106 -5.59 -2.00 -5.33
C LEU A 106 -5.40 -3.48 -5.72
N GLY A 107 -5.28 -4.39 -4.76
CA GLY A 107 -5.22 -5.83 -5.04
C GLY A 107 -6.41 -6.32 -5.86
N ILE A 108 -7.62 -5.93 -5.46
CA ILE A 108 -8.86 -6.21 -6.20
C ILE A 108 -8.80 -5.58 -7.59
N THR A 109 -8.33 -4.34 -7.70
CA THR A 109 -8.16 -3.66 -9.00
C THR A 109 -7.20 -4.42 -9.91
N GLY A 110 -6.09 -4.95 -9.38
CA GLY A 110 -5.12 -5.75 -10.14
C GLY A 110 -5.71 -7.06 -10.66
N LEU A 111 -6.55 -7.71 -9.86
CA LEU A 111 -7.20 -8.99 -10.21
C LEU A 111 -8.37 -8.82 -11.17
N LEU A 112 -9.26 -7.87 -10.89
CA LEU A 112 -10.55 -7.73 -11.58
C LEU A 112 -10.57 -6.60 -12.61
N GLY A 113 -9.51 -5.78 -12.68
CA GLY A 113 -9.45 -4.58 -13.51
C GLY A 113 -10.37 -3.44 -13.04
N THR A 114 -11.09 -3.62 -11.92
CA THR A 114 -12.08 -2.65 -11.42
C THR A 114 -11.63 -2.07 -10.09
N ASN A 115 -11.54 -0.74 -10.01
CA ASN A 115 -11.23 -0.02 -8.78
C ASN A 115 -12.53 0.40 -8.08
N ILE A 116 -12.85 -0.24 -6.96
CA ILE A 116 -14.10 -0.02 -6.22
C ILE A 116 -14.20 1.43 -5.77
N GLY A 117 -13.12 1.99 -5.22
CA GLY A 117 -13.09 3.39 -4.79
C GLY A 117 -13.44 4.37 -5.91
N MET A 118 -12.87 4.17 -7.10
CA MET A 118 -13.15 5.04 -8.25
C MET A 118 -14.54 4.79 -8.86
N SER A 119 -15.10 3.58 -8.72
CA SER A 119 -16.48 3.30 -9.16
C SER A 119 -17.54 4.00 -8.31
N ILE A 120 -17.25 4.30 -7.05
CA ILE A 120 -18.18 5.00 -6.15
C ILE A 120 -18.18 6.51 -6.46
N SER A 121 -17.01 7.10 -6.64
CA SER A 121 -16.89 8.52 -7.00
C SER A 121 -15.64 8.81 -7.80
N SER A 122 -15.82 9.57 -8.87
CA SER A 122 -14.73 10.07 -9.74
C SER A 122 -14.58 11.60 -9.65
N SER A 123 -15.01 12.20 -8.53
CA SER A 123 -14.87 13.65 -8.33
C SER A 123 -13.41 14.02 -8.03
N LYS A 124 -12.87 15.00 -8.77
CA LYS A 124 -11.53 15.54 -8.55
C LYS A 124 -11.32 16.02 -7.11
N LEU A 125 -12.35 16.62 -6.50
CA LEU A 125 -12.29 17.07 -5.11
C LEU A 125 -12.08 15.88 -4.16
N ILE A 126 -12.81 14.78 -4.37
CA ILE A 126 -12.68 13.57 -3.56
C ILE A 126 -11.30 12.94 -3.74
N PHE A 127 -10.76 12.90 -4.96
CA PHE A 127 -9.40 12.41 -5.20
C PHE A 127 -8.34 13.23 -4.46
N ILE A 128 -8.46 14.56 -4.46
CA ILE A 128 -7.55 15.42 -3.70
C ILE A 128 -7.64 15.12 -2.20
N LEU A 129 -8.85 15.03 -1.65
CA LEU A 129 -9.04 14.75 -0.22
C LEU A 129 -8.47 13.38 0.18
N VAL A 130 -8.76 12.33 -0.60
CA VAL A 130 -8.22 10.98 -0.35
C VAL A 130 -6.70 10.96 -0.52
N GLY A 131 -6.15 11.67 -1.52
CA GLY A 131 -4.71 11.80 -1.72
C GLY A 131 -4.01 12.44 -0.52
N ILE A 132 -4.59 13.51 0.05
CA ILE A 132 -4.08 14.13 1.28
C ILE A 132 -4.13 13.14 2.45
N LEU A 133 -5.23 12.40 2.63
CA LEU A 133 -5.35 11.39 3.67
C LEU A 133 -4.29 10.29 3.54
N TYR A 134 -3.98 9.84 2.33
CA TYR A 134 -2.94 8.85 2.08
C TYR A 134 -1.56 9.36 2.47
N LEU A 135 -1.23 10.61 2.13
CA LEU A 135 0.04 11.23 2.54
C LEU A 135 0.12 11.40 4.07
N LEU A 136 -0.95 11.86 4.71
CA LEU A 136 -1.00 12.00 6.17
C LEU A 136 -0.82 10.64 6.86
N ALA A 137 -1.49 9.61 6.36
CA ALA A 137 -1.35 8.26 6.89
C ALA A 137 0.09 7.75 6.73
N ALA A 138 0.70 7.89 5.55
CA ALA A 138 2.08 7.46 5.31
C ALA A 138 3.08 8.22 6.21
N VAL A 139 2.99 9.55 6.26
CA VAL A 139 3.88 10.35 7.13
C VAL A 139 3.72 9.97 8.59
N HIS A 140 2.50 9.77 9.07
CA HIS A 140 2.22 9.35 10.44
C HIS A 140 2.80 7.98 10.73
N LEU A 141 2.48 6.97 9.91
CA LEU A 141 2.97 5.60 10.08
C LEU A 141 4.49 5.53 10.00
N PHE A 142 5.12 6.20 9.03
CA PHE A 142 6.57 6.23 8.89
C PHE A 142 7.27 6.86 10.10
N ARG A 143 6.75 8.00 10.60
CA ARG A 143 7.28 8.64 11.82
C ARG A 143 7.14 7.73 13.03
N ARG A 144 5.97 7.11 13.18
CA ARG A 144 5.69 6.22 14.30
C ARG A 144 6.60 4.99 14.25
N TRP A 145 6.76 4.36 13.10
CA TRP A 145 7.67 3.24 12.88
C TRP A 145 9.12 3.56 13.30
N ASN A 146 9.63 4.74 12.94
CA ASN A 146 10.98 5.16 13.32
C ASN A 146 11.10 5.47 14.82
N SER A 147 10.03 5.92 15.47
CA SER A 147 10.02 6.30 16.89
C SER A 147 9.75 5.14 17.85
N SER A 148 9.01 4.12 17.42
CA SER A 148 8.43 3.12 18.33
C SER A 148 9.41 2.05 18.77
N GLY A 149 10.51 1.81 18.03
CA GLY A 149 11.40 0.66 18.21
C GLY A 149 10.70 -0.71 18.09
N ARG A 150 9.38 -0.70 17.91
CA ARG A 150 8.45 -1.84 17.83
C ARG A 150 7.79 -1.81 16.46
N LYS A 151 7.60 -2.99 15.90
CA LYS A 151 6.95 -3.18 14.60
C LYS A 151 5.44 -3.01 14.73
N ILE A 152 4.68 -3.26 13.67
CA ILE A 152 3.25 -2.94 13.57
C ILE A 152 2.38 -3.77 14.50
N ILE A 153 2.97 -4.65 15.32
CA ILE A 153 2.27 -5.67 16.11
C ILE A 153 2.96 -5.79 17.46
#